data_AF-A0A7Y5FUX3-F1
#
_entry.id   AF-A0A7Y5FUX3-F1
#
_cell.length_a   1.000
_cell.length_b   1.000
_cell.length_c   1.000
_cell.angle_alpha   90.00
_cell.angle_beta   90.00
_cell.angle_gamma   90.00
#
_symmetry.space_group_name_H-M   'P 1'
#
loop_
_entity.id
_entity.type
_entity.pdbx_description
1 polymer ?
#
loop_
_entity_poly.entity_id
_entity_poly.type
_entity_poly.pdbx_seq_one_letter_code
_entity_poly.pdbx_strand_id
1 'polypeptide(L)'
;RSIGQAYNVASEEIFSLNEYLAALCRLLQREPRFVHVPQDVFDHHPLGHHPHGDVFPFNTRRTAVFSLDKIKNDLLYSSTPFKKWMPVTISWLAKNHQSHSTGYERREDELKFIERPT
;
A
#
# COMPACT_ATOMS: atom_id res chain seq x y z
N ARG A 1 -7.94 -31.77 -1.19
CA ARG A 1 -6.90 -32.16 -0.20
C ARG A 1 -5.87 -31.04 -0.17
N SER A 2 -5.61 -30.42 0.97
CA SER A 2 -4.68 -29.27 1.12
C SER A 2 -3.32 -29.61 1.74
N ILE A 3 -3.17 -30.79 2.35
CA ILE A 3 -1.93 -31.20 3.03
C ILE A 3 -0.77 -31.30 2.02
N GLY A 4 0.36 -30.65 2.33
CA GLY A 4 1.56 -30.65 1.50
C GLY A 4 1.46 -29.78 0.23
N GLN A 5 0.46 -28.90 0.15
CA GLN A 5 0.27 -27.99 -0.98
C GLN A 5 0.67 -26.56 -0.61
N ALA A 6 1.25 -25.84 -1.56
CA ALA A 6 1.48 -24.40 -1.46
C ALA A 6 0.42 -23.65 -2.26
N TYR A 7 -0.09 -22.55 -1.69
CA TYR A 7 -1.12 -21.71 -2.29
C TYR A 7 -0.73 -20.25 -2.15
N ASN A 8 -0.98 -19.46 -3.20
CA ASN A 8 -0.93 -18.01 -3.10
C ASN A 8 -2.24 -17.53 -2.48
N VAL A 9 -2.14 -16.70 -1.44
CA VAL A 9 -3.29 -16.04 -0.82
C VAL A 9 -3.12 -14.55 -1.04
N ALA A 10 -3.97 -13.98 -1.89
CA ALA A 10 -3.96 -12.57 -2.22
C ALA A 10 -5.36 -12.11 -2.62
N SER A 11 -5.55 -10.80 -2.70
CA SER A 11 -6.75 -10.19 -3.27
C SER A 11 -6.95 -10.64 -4.72
N GLU A 12 -8.21 -10.90 -5.10
CA GLU A 12 -8.58 -11.11 -6.51
C GLU A 12 -8.58 -9.80 -7.30
N GLU A 13 -8.85 -8.68 -6.62
CA GLU A 13 -8.73 -7.35 -7.20
C GLU A 13 -7.25 -6.94 -7.26
N ILE A 14 -6.78 -6.58 -8.45
CA ILE A 14 -5.42 -6.09 -8.70
C ILE A 14 -5.49 -4.56 -8.84
N PHE A 15 -4.68 -3.86 -8.05
CA PHE A 15 -4.55 -2.40 -8.13
C PHE A 15 -3.10 -2.03 -8.45
N SER A 16 -2.91 -1.06 -9.34
CA SER A 16 -1.70 -0.23 -9.30
C SER A 16 -1.68 0.62 -8.03
N LEU A 17 -0.51 1.14 -7.65
CA LEU A 17 -0.40 2.03 -6.49
C LEU A 17 -1.29 3.27 -6.63
N ASN A 18 -1.33 3.88 -7.82
CA ASN A 18 -2.19 5.04 -8.08
C ASN A 18 -3.68 4.71 -7.88
N GLU A 19 -4.14 3.55 -8.39
CA GLU A 19 -5.54 3.14 -8.24
C GLU A 19 -5.89 2.82 -6.78
N TYR A 20 -4.98 2.16 -6.06
CA TYR A 20 -5.14 1.85 -4.64
C TYR A 20 -5.26 3.13 -3.81
N LEU A 21 -4.33 4.08 -3.99
CA LEU A 21 -4.35 5.36 -3.30
C LEU A 21 -5.60 6.18 -3.66
N ALA A 22 -6.00 6.22 -4.93
CA ALA A 22 -7.21 6.91 -5.35
C ALA A 22 -8.48 6.27 -4.75
N ALA A 23 -8.54 4.94 -4.65
CA ALA A 23 -9.63 4.24 -3.99
C ALA A 23 -9.70 4.57 -2.49
N LEU A 24 -8.56 4.60 -1.80
CA LEU A 24 -8.49 5.02 -0.39
C LEU A 24 -8.93 6.47 -0.19
N CYS A 25 -8.44 7.41 -1.00
CA CYS A 25 -8.80 8.81 -0.89
C CYS A 25 -10.30 9.05 -1.09
N ARG A 26 -10.94 8.31 -2.03
CA ARG A 26 -12.40 8.33 -2.18
C ARG A 26 -13.14 7.85 -0.93
N LEU A 27 -12.67 6.77 -0.29
CA LEU A 27 -13.25 6.30 0.98
C LEU A 27 -13.09 7.32 2.10
N LEU A 28 -11.97 8.06 2.10
CA LEU A 28 -11.67 9.10 3.08
C LEU A 28 -12.28 10.47 2.73
N GLN A 29 -12.99 10.59 1.60
CA GLN A 29 -13.52 11.86 1.08
C GLN A 29 -12.44 12.93 0.96
N ARG A 30 -11.26 12.55 0.44
CA ARG A 30 -10.12 13.43 0.19
C ARG A 30 -9.80 13.46 -1.29
N GLU A 31 -9.36 14.61 -1.76
CA GLU A 31 -8.82 14.79 -3.11
C GLU A 31 -7.28 14.69 -3.05
N PRO A 32 -6.66 13.62 -3.60
CA PRO A 32 -5.22 13.47 -3.57
C PRO A 32 -4.54 14.29 -4.67
N ARG A 33 -3.36 14.83 -4.36
CA ARG A 33 -2.38 15.23 -5.36
C ARG A 33 -1.31 14.15 -5.45
N PHE A 34 -1.25 13.45 -6.59
CA PHE A 34 -0.17 12.50 -6.85
C PHE A 34 1.03 13.24 -7.44
N VAL A 35 2.20 13.01 -6.84
CA VAL A 35 3.50 13.49 -7.34
C VAL A 35 4.35 12.26 -7.59
N HIS A 36 4.77 12.08 -8.84
CA HIS A 36 5.61 10.96 -9.25
C HIS A 36 7.07 11.38 -9.17
N VAL A 37 7.87 10.58 -8.46
CA VAL A 37 9.31 10.82 -8.27
C VAL A 37 10.06 9.69 -9.00
N PRO A 38 11.06 10.00 -9.83
CA PRO A 38 11.91 8.96 -10.40
C PRO A 38 12.57 8.10 -9.32
N GLN A 39 12.60 6.78 -9.53
CA GLN A 39 13.11 5.84 -8.53
C GLN A 39 14.58 6.11 -8.17
N ASP A 40 15.39 6.45 -9.16
CA ASP A 40 16.80 6.79 -8.98
C ASP A 40 16.98 8.05 -8.13
N VAL A 41 16.16 9.07 -8.33
CA VAL A 41 16.15 10.26 -7.47
C VAL A 41 15.78 9.89 -6.03
N PHE A 42 14.72 9.10 -5.85
CA PHE A 42 14.25 8.71 -4.52
C PHE A 42 15.26 7.82 -3.76
N ASP A 43 15.87 6.84 -4.44
CA ASP A 43 16.85 5.91 -3.86
C ASP A 43 18.12 6.62 -3.35
N HIS A 44 18.50 7.76 -3.96
CA HIS A 44 19.66 8.55 -3.53
C HIS A 44 19.29 9.69 -2.56
N HIS A 45 18.00 9.95 -2.35
CA HIS A 45 17.54 11.01 -1.46
C HIS A 45 17.56 10.55 0.01
N PRO A 46 17.92 11.40 0.99
CA PRO A 46 17.87 11.03 2.41
C PRO A 46 16.50 10.62 2.94
N LEU A 47 15.43 10.87 2.19
CA LEU A 47 14.05 10.43 2.53
C LEU A 47 13.72 9.03 2.02
N GLY A 48 14.52 8.48 1.10
CA GLY A 48 14.34 7.13 0.57
C GLY A 48 14.66 6.02 1.58
N HIS A 49 15.30 6.36 2.71
CA HIS A 49 15.67 5.44 3.78
C HIS A 49 15.37 6.04 5.17
N HIS A 50 14.99 5.18 6.13
CA HIS A 50 14.75 5.55 7.51
C HIS A 50 15.54 4.60 8.41
N PRO A 51 16.27 5.12 9.42
CA PRO A 51 17.20 4.31 10.21
C PRO A 51 16.51 3.19 11.00
N HIS A 52 15.19 3.28 11.20
CA HIS A 52 14.41 2.31 11.94
C HIS A 52 13.42 1.51 11.07
N GLY A 53 13.56 1.53 9.75
CA GLY A 53 12.76 0.67 8.88
C GLY A 53 12.70 1.11 7.42
N ASP A 54 12.14 0.25 6.58
CA ASP A 54 11.85 0.59 5.18
C ASP A 54 10.76 1.66 5.14
N VAL A 55 11.05 2.78 4.46
CA VAL A 55 10.28 4.02 4.61
C VAL A 55 8.96 4.00 3.89
N PHE A 56 8.74 3.07 2.96
CA PHE A 56 7.48 2.98 2.26
C PHE A 56 7.15 1.53 1.92
N PRO A 57 5.99 0.99 2.35
CA PRO A 57 5.57 -0.37 2.01
C PRO A 57 5.31 -0.56 0.50
N PHE A 58 5.40 0.51 -0.29
CA PHE A 58 5.26 0.49 -1.75
C PHE A 58 6.56 0.83 -2.50
N ASN A 59 7.68 1.02 -1.79
CA ASN A 59 9.02 1.13 -2.40
C ASN A 59 9.60 -0.24 -2.80
N THR A 60 8.76 -1.27 -2.85
CA THR A 60 9.19 -2.60 -3.29
C THR A 60 9.54 -2.54 -4.77
N ARG A 61 10.79 -2.88 -5.11
CA ARG A 61 11.34 -2.83 -6.48
C ARG A 61 10.67 -3.78 -7.48
N ARG A 62 9.63 -4.53 -7.06
CA ARG A 62 8.93 -5.52 -7.88
C ARG A 62 7.46 -5.58 -7.52
N THR A 63 6.60 -5.30 -8.49
CA THR A 63 5.18 -5.65 -8.42
C THR A 63 5.07 -7.18 -8.37
N ALA A 64 4.36 -7.71 -7.37
CA ALA A 64 4.10 -9.14 -7.26
C ALA A 64 2.61 -9.40 -7.53
N VAL A 65 2.32 -10.04 -8.66
CA VAL A 65 0.99 -10.54 -9.02
C VAL A 65 1.06 -12.06 -9.04
N PHE A 66 0.20 -12.71 -8.26
CA PHE A 66 0.22 -14.15 -8.05
C PHE A 66 -0.99 -14.81 -8.71
N SER A 67 -0.81 -15.97 -9.36
CA SER A 67 -1.95 -16.79 -9.79
C SER A 67 -2.67 -17.36 -8.55
N LEU A 68 -3.99 -17.24 -8.56
CA LEU A 68 -4.91 -17.79 -7.56
C LEU A 68 -5.62 -19.05 -8.05
N ASP A 69 -5.32 -19.56 -9.24
CA ASP A 69 -6.08 -20.64 -9.87
C ASP A 69 -6.08 -21.90 -9.01
N LYS A 70 -4.91 -22.24 -8.45
CA LYS A 70 -4.76 -23.42 -7.60
C LYS A 70 -5.63 -23.34 -6.34
N ILE A 71 -5.65 -22.19 -5.66
CA ILE A 71 -6.41 -22.04 -4.41
C ILE A 71 -7.91 -21.94 -4.67
N LYS A 72 -8.31 -21.31 -5.78
CA LYS A 72 -9.69 -21.25 -6.23
C LYS A 72 -10.26 -22.64 -6.55
N ASN A 73 -9.49 -23.46 -7.26
CA ASN A 73 -9.92 -24.80 -7.64
C ASN A 73 -9.90 -25.77 -6.47
N ASP A 74 -8.84 -25.78 -5.67
CA ASP A 74 -8.67 -26.79 -4.61
C ASP A 74 -9.51 -26.48 -3.36
N LEU A 75 -9.71 -25.19 -3.04
CA LEU A 75 -10.28 -24.74 -1.77
C LEU A 75 -11.49 -23.82 -1.92
N LEU A 76 -11.97 -23.56 -3.14
CA LEU A 76 -13.08 -22.64 -3.42
C LEU A 76 -12.84 -21.24 -2.83
N TYR A 77 -11.57 -20.81 -2.84
CA TYR A 77 -11.16 -19.53 -2.28
C TYR A 77 -11.77 -18.35 -3.04
N SER A 78 -12.20 -17.33 -2.30
CA SER A 78 -12.50 -16.00 -2.81
C SER A 78 -12.07 -14.96 -1.77
N SER A 79 -11.58 -13.83 -2.25
CA SER A 79 -11.16 -12.72 -1.41
C SER A 79 -12.35 -11.84 -1.03
N THR A 80 -12.35 -11.26 0.17
CA THR A 80 -13.33 -10.22 0.50
C THR A 80 -13.05 -8.98 -0.35
N PRO A 81 -14.05 -8.42 -1.08
CA PRO A 81 -13.84 -7.24 -1.91
C PRO A 81 -13.35 -6.02 -1.12
N PHE A 82 -12.43 -5.24 -1.69
CA PHE A 82 -11.83 -4.03 -1.13
C PHE A 82 -12.87 -3.06 -0.57
N LYS A 83 -13.91 -2.78 -1.36
CA LYS A 83 -14.99 -1.86 -0.97
C LYS A 83 -15.79 -2.33 0.25
N LYS A 84 -15.69 -3.62 0.63
CA LYS A 84 -16.37 -4.17 1.81
C LYS A 84 -15.49 -4.12 3.05
N TRP A 85 -14.24 -4.54 2.96
CA TRP A 85 -13.38 -4.64 4.16
C TRP A 85 -12.65 -3.34 4.49
N MET A 86 -12.23 -2.55 3.49
CA MET A 86 -11.43 -1.36 3.73
C MET A 86 -12.15 -0.28 4.57
N PRO A 87 -13.45 0.01 4.36
CA PRO A 87 -14.17 0.96 5.22
C PRO A 87 -14.15 0.56 6.71
N VAL A 88 -14.22 -0.75 7.00
CA VAL A 88 -14.14 -1.28 8.37
C VAL A 88 -12.76 -1.01 8.95
N THR A 89 -11.70 -1.28 8.19
CA THR A 89 -10.31 -1.01 8.59
C THR A 89 -10.07 0.47 8.87
N ILE A 90 -10.50 1.37 7.96
CA ILE A 90 -10.41 2.82 8.14
C ILE A 90 -11.14 3.26 9.42
N SER A 91 -12.36 2.78 9.62
CA SER A 91 -13.17 3.15 10.78
C SER A 91 -12.53 2.69 12.09
N TRP A 92 -11.98 1.47 12.10
CA TRP A 92 -11.26 0.95 13.26
C TRP A 92 -10.00 1.78 13.54
N LEU A 93 -9.21 2.10 12.51
CA LEU A 93 -7.97 2.87 12.68
C LEU A 93 -8.28 4.28 13.21
N ALA A 94 -9.25 4.98 12.62
CA ALA A 94 -9.65 6.31 13.05
C ALA A 94 -10.14 6.34 14.51
N LYS A 95 -10.77 5.26 14.98
CA LYS A 95 -11.25 5.15 16.37
C LYS A 95 -10.13 4.80 17.36
N ASN A 96 -9.21 3.92 16.98
CA ASN A 96 -8.28 3.28 17.92
C ASN A 96 -6.82 3.77 17.82
N HIS A 97 -6.47 4.52 16.79
CA HIS A 97 -5.10 4.99 16.56
C HIS A 97 -5.10 6.49 16.26
N GLN A 98 -4.81 7.30 17.26
CA GLN A 98 -4.83 8.77 17.15
C GLN A 98 -3.42 9.39 17.02
N SER A 99 -2.36 8.60 17.21
CA SER A 99 -0.99 9.05 16.97
C SER A 99 -0.61 8.97 15.50
N HIS A 100 0.42 9.73 15.12
CA HIS A 100 1.02 9.61 13.80
C HIS A 100 1.66 8.24 13.60
N SER A 101 1.70 7.78 12.34
CA SER A 101 2.46 6.59 11.97
C SER A 101 3.95 6.85 12.19
N THR A 102 4.69 5.82 12.61
CA THR A 102 6.16 5.84 12.67
C THR A 102 6.73 6.23 11.30
N GLY A 103 7.78 7.07 11.27
CA GLY A 103 8.42 7.53 10.03
C GLY A 103 7.91 8.89 9.52
N TYR A 104 6.91 9.49 10.17
CA TYR A 104 6.38 10.83 9.82
C TYR A 104 7.14 11.98 10.50
N GLU A 105 8.26 11.71 11.19
CA GLU A 105 9.04 12.74 11.90
C GLU A 105 9.64 13.77 10.93
N ARG A 106 9.85 13.39 9.67
CA ARG A 106 10.41 14.22 8.59
C ARG A 106 9.37 14.74 7.61
N ARG A 107 8.10 14.79 7.99
CA ARG A 107 7.00 15.16 7.10
C ARG A 107 7.20 16.51 6.41
N GLU A 108 7.79 17.49 7.08
CA GLU A 108 8.08 18.79 6.48
C GLU A 108 9.13 18.70 5.36
N ASP A 109 10.13 17.85 5.50
CA ASP A 109 11.14 17.61 4.46
C ASP A 109 10.50 16.95 3.24
N GLU A 110 9.61 15.97 3.46
CA GLU A 110 8.85 15.32 2.39
C GLU A 110 8.00 16.32 1.60
N LEU A 111 7.30 17.22 2.30
CA LEU A 111 6.47 18.25 1.68
C LEU A 111 7.30 19.20 0.81
N LYS A 112 8.47 19.63 1.30
CA LYS A 112 9.41 20.47 0.54
C LYS A 112 9.93 19.73 -0.70
N PHE A 113 10.26 18.45 -0.56
CA PHE A 113 10.75 17.62 -1.67
C PHE A 113 9.71 17.50 -2.80
N ILE A 114 8.44 17.27 -2.48
CA ILE A 114 7.38 17.12 -3.51
C ILE A 114 6.92 18.44 -4.15
N GLU A 115 7.31 19.59 -3.61
CA GLU A 115 7.10 20.89 -4.26
C GLU A 115 8.16 21.16 -5.34
N ARG A 116 9.35 20.56 -5.20
CA ARG A 116 10.48 20.68 -6.12
C ARG A 116 11.21 19.34 -6.26
N PRO A 117 10.60 18.34 -6.91
CA PRO A 117 11.27 17.08 -7.18
C PRO A 117 12.37 17.33 -8.22
N THR A 118 13.60 17.52 -7.77
CA THR A 118 14.80 17.68 -8.62
C THR A 118 15.30 16.34 -9.10
#